data_AF-A0A973JYG8-F1
#
_entry.id   AF-A0A973JYG8-F1
#
_cell.length_a   1.000
_cell.length_b   1.000
_cell.length_c   1.000
_cell.angle_alpha   90.00
_cell.angle_beta   90.00
_cell.angle_gamma   90.00
#
_symmetry.space_group_name_H-M   'P 1'
#
loop_
_entity.id
_entity.type
_entity.pdbx_description
1 polymer ?
#
loop_
_entity_poly.entity_id
_entity_poly.type
_entity_poly.pdbx_seq_one_letter_code
_entity_poly.pdbx_strand_id
1 'polypeptide(L)' 'IKRWTVDYFDALHPYSAGGAYVNMMMDEGQERVRASYRGNYDRLARIKADRDPDNVFRLNQNIQPAARPTHESRP' A
#
# COMPACT_ATOMS: atom_id res chain seq x y z
N ILE A 1 -5.21 -24.28 -12.22
CA ILE A 1 -5.08 -22.89 -12.73
C ILE A 1 -4.25 -22.04 -11.78
N LYS A 2 -4.66 -21.84 -10.51
CA LYS A 2 -3.92 -21.02 -9.52
C LYS A 2 -2.40 -21.31 -9.44
N ARG A 3 -2.00 -22.58 -9.31
CA ARG A 3 -0.58 -22.98 -9.23
C ARG A 3 0.24 -22.48 -10.40
N TRP A 4 -0.21 -22.74 -11.64
CA TRP A 4 0.47 -22.28 -12.85
C TRP A 4 0.66 -20.76 -12.90
N THR A 5 -0.35 -19.98 -12.50
CA THR A 5 -0.28 -18.52 -12.49
C THR A 5 0.73 -18.00 -11.48
N VAL A 6 0.79 -18.60 -10.28
CA VAL A 6 1.75 -18.23 -9.23
C VAL A 6 3.17 -18.59 -9.67
N ASP A 7 3.39 -19.82 -10.14
CA ASP A 7 4.72 -20.28 -10.57
C ASP A 7 5.28 -19.43 -11.72
N TYR A 8 4.43 -19.08 -12.70
CA TYR A 8 4.81 -18.20 -13.81
C TYR A 8 5.18 -16.78 -13.34
N PHE A 9 4.39 -16.23 -12.41
CA PHE A 9 4.63 -14.93 -11.84
C PHE A 9 5.96 -14.88 -11.07
N ASP A 10 6.21 -15.86 -10.20
CA ASP A 10 7.43 -15.96 -9.40
C ASP A 10 8.67 -16.10 -10.29
N ALA A 11 8.59 -16.86 -11.39
CA ALA A 11 9.70 -17.03 -12.32
C ALA A 11 10.09 -15.73 -13.06
N LEU A 12 9.12 -14.84 -13.33
CA LEU A 12 9.34 -13.59 -14.06
C LEU A 12 9.57 -12.38 -13.14
N HIS A 13 9.13 -12.45 -11.89
CA HIS A 13 9.19 -11.33 -10.95
C HIS A 13 10.60 -10.72 -10.78
N PRO A 14 11.70 -11.50 -10.73
CA PRO A 14 13.06 -10.96 -10.61
C PRO A 14 13.50 -10.06 -11.78
N TYR A 15 12.88 -10.21 -12.96
CA TYR A 15 13.17 -9.40 -14.15
C TYR A 15 12.26 -8.17 -14.29
N SER A 16 11.36 -7.98 -13.33
CA SER A 16 10.39 -6.87 -13.33
C SER A 16 10.93 -5.65 -12.58
N ALA A 17 10.26 -4.50 -12.73
CA ALA A 17 10.68 -3.25 -12.08
C ALA A 17 10.53 -3.22 -10.53
N GLY A 18 10.18 -4.33 -9.87
CA GLY A 18 10.07 -4.41 -8.41
C GLY A 18 8.83 -3.74 -7.81
N GLY A 19 7.76 -3.57 -8.59
CA GLY A 19 6.47 -3.06 -8.12
C GLY A 19 5.31 -3.68 -8.89
N ALA A 20 4.10 -3.55 -8.37
CA ALA A 20 2.89 -4.06 -9.02
C ALA A 20 1.96 -2.90 -9.41
N TYR A 21 1.19 -3.10 -10.47
CA TYR A 21 0.07 -2.21 -10.76
C TYR A 21 -1.05 -2.51 -9.77
N VAL A 22 -1.46 -1.52 -8.99
CA VAL A 22 -2.39 -1.72 -7.85
C VAL A 22 -3.73 -2.35 -8.24
N ASN A 23 -4.20 -2.13 -9.48
CA ASN A 23 -5.45 -2.74 -9.97
C ASN A 23 -5.28 -4.19 -10.44
N MET A 24 -4.05 -4.70 -10.47
CA MET A 24 -3.71 -6.10 -10.73
C MET A 24 -3.17 -6.80 -9.48
N MET A 25 -3.14 -6.11 -8.33
CA MET A 25 -2.76 -6.70 -7.05
C MET A 25 -3.91 -7.51 -6.47
N MET A 26 -3.58 -8.70 -5.96
CA MET A 26 -4.47 -9.53 -5.18
C MET A 26 -4.18 -9.31 -3.67
N ASP A 27 -4.42 -10.32 -2.83
CA ASP A 27 -4.09 -10.26 -1.41
C ASP A 27 -2.60 -10.56 -1.17
N GLU A 28 -1.76 -9.55 -1.42
CA GLU A 28 -0.29 -9.66 -1.33
C GLU A 28 0.29 -8.96 -0.10
N GLY A 29 -0.57 -8.45 0.80
CA GLY A 29 -0.17 -7.81 2.05
C GLY A 29 0.31 -6.35 1.93
N GLN A 30 0.52 -5.72 3.09
CA GLN A 30 0.79 -4.27 3.20
C GLN A 30 2.18 -3.84 2.69
N GLU A 31 3.19 -4.69 2.80
CA GLU A 31 4.54 -4.41 2.28
C GLU A 31 4.51 -4.23 0.77
N ARG A 32 3.71 -5.05 0.08
CA ARG A 32 3.56 -4.98 -1.37
C ARG A 32 2.81 -3.74 -1.82
N VAL A 33 1.78 -3.33 -1.08
CA VAL A 33 1.08 -2.06 -1.31
C VAL A 33 2.05 -0.89 -1.19
N ARG A 34 2.89 -0.87 -0.13
CA ARG A 34 3.93 0.15 0.06
C ARG A 34 4.93 0.17 -1.09
N ALA A 35 5.44 -0.99 -1.50
CA ALA A 35 6.39 -1.10 -2.60
C ALA A 35 5.82 -0.58 -3.94
N SER A 36 4.53 -0.82 -4.19
CA SER A 36 3.84 -0.33 -5.40
C SER A 36 3.73 1.20 -5.47
N TYR A 37 3.56 1.88 -4.33
CA TYR A 37 3.51 3.35 -4.28
C TYR A 37 4.90 4.02 -4.18
N ARG A 38 5.97 3.27 -3.84
CA ARG A 38 7.35 3.77 -3.73
C ARG A 38 7.42 5.05 -2.89
N GLY A 39 8.19 6.05 -3.34
CA GLY A 39 8.35 7.34 -2.66
C GLY A 39 7.06 8.17 -2.51
N ASN A 40 5.94 7.77 -3.12
CA ASN A 40 4.66 8.47 -2.94
C ASN A 40 3.87 8.01 -1.71
N TYR A 41 4.21 6.86 -1.10
CA TYR A 41 3.42 6.29 -0.02
C TYR A 41 3.25 7.29 1.14
N ASP A 42 4.33 7.91 1.60
CA ASP A 42 4.28 8.85 2.74
C ASP A 42 3.49 10.12 2.45
N ARG A 43 3.46 10.57 1.19
CA ARG A 43 2.62 11.70 0.78
C ARG A 43 1.14 11.30 0.82
N LEU A 44 0.80 10.13 0.30
CA LEU A 44 -0.58 9.64 0.29
C LEU A 44 -1.07 9.30 1.69
N ALA A 45 -0.22 8.76 2.57
CA ALA A 45 -0.56 8.50 3.97
C ALA A 45 -0.89 9.78 4.73
N ARG A 46 -0.16 10.88 4.48
CA ARG A 46 -0.49 12.22 5.03
C ARG A 46 -1.82 12.75 4.51
N ILE A 47 -2.05 12.68 3.19
CA ILE A 47 -3.33 13.07 2.60
C ILE A 47 -4.48 12.25 3.19
N LYS A 48 -4.27 10.95 3.41
CA LYS A 48 -5.28 10.08 4.01
C LYS A 48 -5.54 10.42 5.48
N ALA A 49 -4.52 10.81 6.25
CA ALA A 49 -4.72 11.31 7.61
C ALA A 49 -5.62 12.57 7.66
N ASP A 50 -5.56 13.42 6.64
CA ASP A 50 -6.41 14.61 6.55
C ASP A 50 -7.84 14.31 6.06
N ARG A 51 -8.01 13.32 5.18
CA ARG A 51 -9.27 13.05 4.45
C ARG A 51 -10.07 11.86 4.98
N ASP A 52 -9.39 10.86 5.53
CA ASP A 52 -9.95 9.63 6.07
C ASP A 52 -9.12 9.16 7.30
N PRO A 53 -9.08 9.95 8.38
CA PRO A 53 -8.25 9.68 9.56
C PRO A 53 -8.56 8.35 10.24
N ASP A 54 -9.84 7.93 10.20
CA ASP A 54 -10.30 6.69 10.82
C ASP A 54 -10.19 5.48 9.87
N ASN A 55 -9.63 5.68 8.67
CA ASN A 55 -9.44 4.66 7.65
C ASN A 55 -10.73 3.90 7.30
N VAL A 56 -11.84 4.63 7.14
CA VAL A 56 -13.16 4.08 6.79
C VAL A 56 -13.10 3.40 5.42
N PHE A 57 -12.39 4.01 4.46
CA PHE A 57 -12.23 3.48 3.11
C PHE A 57 -10.99 2.57 3.03
N ARG A 58 -11.15 1.34 3.54
CA ARG A 58 -10.06 0.35 3.65
C ARG A 58 -10.20 -0.92 2.81
N LEU A 59 -11.34 -1.11 2.12
CA LEU A 59 -11.54 -2.25 1.20
C LEU A 59 -10.95 -1.93 -0.18
N ASN A 60 -9.64 -1.73 -0.22
CA ASN A 60 -8.83 -1.45 -1.42
C ASN A 60 -7.36 -1.84 -1.15
N GLN A 61 -6.45 -1.53 -2.08
CA GLN A 61 -4.99 -1.61 -1.85
C GLN A 61 -4.56 -0.53 -0.84
N ASN A 62 -4.89 -0.79 0.42
CA ASN A 62 -5.07 0.23 1.43
C ASN A 62 -3.76 0.89 1.84
N ILE A 63 -3.74 2.22 1.79
CA ILE A 63 -2.73 3.05 2.45
C ILE A 63 -3.23 3.33 3.87
N GLN A 64 -2.36 3.16 4.86
CA GLN A 64 -2.68 3.50 6.25
C GLN A 64 -2.51 5.01 6.46
N PRO A 65 -3.45 5.69 7.15
CA PRO A 65 -3.27 7.09 7.52
C PRO A 65 -1.98 7.29 8.31
N ALA A 66 -1.26 8.37 8.05
CA ALA A 66 -0.13 8.77 8.89
C ALA A 66 -0.62 9.10 10.32
N ALA A 67 0.22 8.83 11.32
CA ALA A 67 -0.08 9.24 12.70
C ALA A 67 -0.26 10.77 12.74
N ARG A 68 -1.40 11.23 13.29
CA ARG A 68 -1.56 12.66 13.57
C ARG A 68 -0.51 13.06 14.60
N PRO A 69 0.20 14.19 14.42
CA PRO A 69 1.05 14.70 15.48
C PRO A 69 0.17 14.92 16.71
N THR A 70 0.51 14.25 17.81
CA THR A 70 -0.12 14.46 19.10
C THR A 70 0.12 15.92 19.45
N HIS A 71 -0.95 16.73 19.45
CA HIS A 71 -0.84 18.10 19.92
C HIS A 71 -0.60 18.01 21.42
N GLU A 72 0.67 18.10 21.83
CA GLU A 72 1.02 18.22 23.24
C GLU A 72 0.26 19.43 23.76
N SER A 73 -0.65 19.19 24.70
CA SER A 73 -1.39 20.24 25.38
C SER A 73 -0.34 21.09 26.09
N ARG A 74 -0.02 22.26 25.52
CA ARG A 74 0.82 23.25 26.23
C ARG A 74 0.13 23.57 27.56
N PRO A 75 0.89 23.64 28.67
CA PRO A 75 0.35 23.98 29.97
C PRO A 75 -0.30 25.37 29.98
#